data_AF-A0A813E4Z6-F1
#
_entry.id   AF-A0A813E4Z6-F1
#
_cell.length_a   1.000
_cell.length_b   1.000
_cell.length_c   1.000
_cell.angle_alpha   90.00
_cell.angle_beta   90.00
_cell.angle_gamma   90.00
#
_symmetry.space_group_name_H-M   'P 1'
#
loop_
_entity.id
_entity.type
_entity.pdbx_description
1 polymer ?
#
loop_
_entity_poly.entity_id
_entity_poly.type
_entity_poly.pdbx_seq_one_letter_code
_entity_poly.pdbx_strand_id
1 'polypeptide(L)'
;MSADLDRSSSSALPPISPSAQGPLIRRSTSEPSLLGKSDSFSRFSRTVDSETCREIRSSFLKRQLEHPSVTARRGLADRQKALVKERLASENADFLEAKGVAGFSDFLKKRCGSIVVGWRELDIDGNGRLSFNEFCVACRRMGYHGNLKRLWRELDANQSGFVSIREIDPE
;
A
#
# COMPACT_ATOMS: atom_id res chain seq x y z
N MET A 1 -15.22 36.41 -36.59
CA MET A 1 -14.12 37.31 -36.18
C MET A 1 -14.24 37.51 -34.68
N SER A 2 -13.08 37.54 -33.99
CA SER A 2 -12.84 37.41 -32.53
C SER A 2 -12.80 35.93 -32.09
N ALA A 3 -11.65 35.25 -31.94
CA ALA A 3 -10.35 35.54 -31.28
C ALA A 3 -10.56 35.71 -29.74
N ASP A 4 -9.89 35.08 -28.77
CA ASP A 4 -8.62 34.32 -28.60
C ASP A 4 -8.82 33.38 -27.37
N LEU A 5 -8.35 32.12 -27.29
CA LEU A 5 -7.02 31.61 -26.88
C LEU A 5 -6.40 32.21 -25.60
N ASP A 6 -6.41 31.45 -24.48
CA ASP A 6 -5.30 31.20 -23.51
C ASP A 6 -5.85 30.24 -22.42
N ARG A 7 -5.56 28.94 -22.32
CA ARG A 7 -4.33 28.16 -22.11
C ARG A 7 -3.47 28.58 -20.90
N SER A 8 -3.44 27.68 -19.91
CA SER A 8 -2.35 27.48 -18.93
C SER A 8 -2.22 28.44 -17.76
N SER A 9 -2.82 28.07 -16.61
CA SER A 9 -2.19 28.30 -15.31
C SER A 9 -1.49 27.01 -14.88
N SER A 10 -0.25 26.86 -15.35
CA SER A 10 0.71 25.88 -14.85
C SER A 10 1.22 26.36 -13.49
N SER A 11 0.76 25.78 -12.38
CA SER A 11 1.41 25.95 -11.08
C SER A 11 2.64 25.05 -11.03
N ALA A 12 3.69 25.49 -11.71
CA ALA A 12 4.99 24.84 -11.66
C ALA A 12 5.49 24.83 -10.20
N LEU A 13 5.62 23.62 -9.65
CA LEU A 13 6.32 23.40 -8.38
C LEU A 13 7.80 23.76 -8.55
N PRO A 14 8.44 24.38 -7.53
CA PRO A 14 9.83 24.80 -7.64
C PRO A 14 10.80 23.59 -7.69
N PRO A 15 11.94 23.72 -8.38
CA PRO A 15 12.92 22.65 -8.50
C PRO A 15 13.67 22.43 -7.18
N ILE A 16 13.72 21.18 -6.73
CA ILE A 16 14.46 20.74 -5.56
C ILE A 16 15.92 20.54 -6.00
N SER A 17 16.79 21.52 -5.74
CA SER A 17 18.25 21.31 -5.77
C SER A 17 18.74 20.86 -4.39
N PRO A 18 19.67 19.89 -4.30
CA PRO A 18 20.25 19.44 -3.05
C PRO A 18 21.51 20.27 -2.78
N SER A 19 21.41 21.30 -1.95
CA SER A 19 22.62 21.96 -1.43
C SER A 19 22.52 22.17 0.07
N ALA A 20 23.32 21.35 0.74
CA ALA A 20 23.98 21.44 2.03
C ALA A 20 23.59 22.54 3.04
N GLN A 21 23.65 22.11 4.31
CA GLN A 21 23.67 22.88 5.57
C GLN A 21 22.30 23.13 6.23
N GLY A 22 21.68 22.03 6.70
CA GLY A 22 20.70 22.08 7.78
C GLY A 22 21.37 21.82 9.14
N PRO A 23 20.90 22.42 10.25
CA PRO A 23 21.46 22.17 11.58
C PRO A 23 21.31 20.68 11.93
N LEU A 24 22.36 20.11 12.51
CA LEU A 24 22.41 18.72 12.99
C LEU A 24 21.10 18.34 13.68
N ILE A 25 20.29 17.53 13.00
CA ILE A 25 19.17 16.84 13.61
C ILE A 25 19.77 15.98 14.72
N ARG A 26 19.65 16.44 15.96
CA ARG A 26 19.75 15.54 17.11
C ARG A 26 18.63 14.52 16.89
N ARG A 27 19.01 13.32 16.45
CA ARG A 27 18.14 12.15 16.52
C ARG A 27 17.78 11.99 18.00
N SER A 28 16.62 12.47 18.41
CA SER A 28 15.96 11.96 19.61
C SER A 28 15.49 10.55 19.26
N THR A 29 16.42 9.61 19.36
CA THR A 29 16.09 8.20 19.48
C THR A 29 15.47 8.00 20.85
N SER A 30 14.16 8.02 20.89
CA SER A 30 13.43 7.30 21.92
C SER A 30 12.35 6.49 21.21
N GLU A 31 12.82 5.47 20.47
CA GLU A 31 12.08 4.22 20.40
C GLU A 31 11.88 3.75 21.85
N PRO A 32 10.67 3.41 22.28
CA PRO A 32 10.46 2.79 23.58
C PRO A 32 10.84 1.31 23.43
N SER A 33 12.12 1.03 23.30
CA SER A 33 12.65 -0.31 23.44
C SER A 33 12.46 -0.73 24.90
N LEU A 34 11.41 -1.53 25.14
CA LEU A 34 11.11 -2.23 26.39
C LEU A 34 12.19 -3.28 26.70
N LEU A 35 13.44 -2.88 26.90
CA LEU A 35 14.48 -3.79 27.38
C LEU A 35 15.54 -2.99 28.16
N GLY A 36 15.55 -3.17 29.48
CA GLY A 36 16.69 -2.91 30.35
C GLY A 36 16.97 -1.45 30.74
N LYS A 37 16.55 -1.08 31.95
CA LYS A 37 17.35 -0.34 32.97
C LYS A 37 16.47 -0.15 34.22
N SER A 38 16.68 -1.03 35.18
CA SER A 38 15.90 -1.18 36.42
C SER A 38 16.20 -0.16 37.52
N ASP A 39 17.15 0.77 37.37
CA ASP A 39 17.83 1.28 38.57
C ASP A 39 17.54 2.73 38.99
N SER A 40 16.69 3.49 38.31
CA SER A 40 16.35 4.86 38.76
C SER A 40 14.95 5.03 39.37
N PHE A 41 14.10 4.00 39.32
CA PHE A 41 12.74 4.06 39.90
C PHE A 41 12.69 3.55 41.35
N SER A 42 13.76 2.92 41.82
CA SER A 42 13.82 2.22 43.13
C SER A 42 13.74 3.15 44.35
N ARG A 43 14.08 4.44 44.21
CA ARG A 43 14.05 5.39 45.35
C ARG A 43 12.71 6.08 45.60
N PHE A 44 11.79 6.06 44.64
CA PHE A 44 10.42 6.58 44.78
C PHE A 44 9.38 5.47 45.04
N SER A 45 9.79 4.20 44.96
CA SER A 45 8.90 3.04 45.04
C SER A 45 8.59 2.56 46.47
N ARG A 46 9.00 3.28 47.53
CA ARG A 46 8.70 2.87 48.92
C ARG A 46 7.44 3.51 49.52
N THR A 47 6.75 4.41 48.80
CA THR A 47 5.65 5.19 49.39
C THR A 47 4.40 5.35 48.51
N VAL A 48 4.33 4.71 47.34
CA VAL A 48 3.15 4.81 46.46
C VAL A 48 2.68 3.43 46.00
N ASP A 49 1.38 3.20 46.11
CA ASP A 49 0.70 1.99 45.68
C ASP A 49 0.74 1.84 44.14
N SER A 50 0.55 0.60 43.68
CA SER A 50 0.65 0.22 42.26
C SER A 50 -0.37 0.95 41.37
N GLU A 51 -1.53 1.29 41.94
CA GLU A 51 -2.61 1.97 41.24
C GLU A 51 -2.23 3.43 40.97
N THR A 52 -1.71 4.13 41.98
CA THR A 52 -1.16 5.48 41.84
C THR A 52 -0.02 5.54 40.81
N CYS A 53 0.88 4.56 40.78
CA CYS A 53 1.94 4.48 39.76
C CYS A 53 1.39 4.28 38.33
N ARG A 54 0.32 3.51 38.17
CA ARG A 54 -0.37 3.34 36.88
C ARG A 54 -1.04 4.63 36.44
N GLU A 55 -1.64 5.37 37.37
CA GLU A 55 -2.35 6.62 37.12
C GLU A 55 -1.40 7.79 36.80
N ILE A 56 -0.25 7.85 37.47
CA ILE A 56 0.83 8.79 37.11
C ILE A 56 1.33 8.50 35.69
N ARG A 57 1.53 7.23 35.33
CA ARG A 57 1.93 6.82 33.98
C ARG A 57 0.85 7.15 32.93
N SER A 58 -0.43 6.90 33.24
CA SER A 58 -1.54 7.18 32.32
C SER A 58 -1.70 8.68 32.10
N SER A 59 -1.60 9.50 33.15
CA SER A 59 -1.68 10.96 33.03
C SER A 59 -0.50 11.56 32.26
N PHE A 60 0.70 11.01 32.39
CA PHE A 60 1.87 11.41 31.61
C PHE A 60 1.70 11.07 30.12
N LEU A 61 1.28 9.84 29.81
CA LEU A 61 1.04 9.40 28.42
C LEU A 61 -0.07 10.20 27.75
N LYS A 62 -1.15 10.50 28.49
CA LYS A 62 -2.25 11.35 28.01
C LYS A 62 -1.75 12.73 27.61
N ARG A 63 -0.97 13.40 28.46
CA ARG A 63 -0.38 14.71 28.16
C ARG A 63 0.57 14.68 26.95
N GLN A 64 1.36 13.61 26.81
CA GLN A 64 2.26 13.43 25.66
C GLN A 64 1.49 13.22 24.35
N LEU A 65 0.40 12.45 24.38
CA LEU A 65 -0.40 12.13 23.20
C LEU A 65 -1.37 13.25 22.80
N GLU A 66 -1.88 14.01 23.76
CA GLU A 66 -2.82 15.11 23.55
C GLU A 66 -2.14 16.46 23.27
N HIS A 67 -0.81 16.53 23.40
CA HIS A 67 -0.08 17.77 23.15
C HIS A 67 -0.40 18.34 21.75
N PRO A 68 -0.77 19.63 21.61
CA PRO A 68 -1.25 20.22 20.35
C PRO A 68 -0.36 19.97 19.14
N SER A 69 0.97 19.95 19.34
CA SER A 69 1.93 19.67 18.27
C SER A 69 1.99 18.20 17.85
N VAL A 70 1.55 17.26 18.70
CA VAL A 70 1.46 15.83 18.42
C VAL A 70 0.11 15.50 17.77
N THR A 71 -0.99 16.06 18.28
CA THR A 71 -2.33 15.93 17.68
C THR A 71 -2.40 16.57 16.30
N ALA A 72 -1.81 17.75 16.09
CA ALA A 72 -1.74 18.37 14.76
C ALA A 72 -0.94 17.53 13.76
N ARG A 73 0.22 16.99 14.16
CA ARG A 73 1.04 16.10 13.31
C ARG A 73 0.31 14.80 12.97
N ARG A 74 -0.38 14.21 13.94
CA ARG A 74 -1.18 12.99 13.75
C ARG A 74 -2.35 13.22 12.79
N GLY A 75 -3.10 14.31 12.97
CA GLY A 75 -4.22 14.65 12.10
C GLY A 75 -3.81 14.90 10.65
N LEU A 76 -2.66 15.55 10.42
CA LEU A 76 -2.10 15.70 9.07
C LEU A 76 -1.65 14.37 8.46
N ALA A 77 -0.96 13.52 9.24
CA ALA A 77 -0.51 12.21 8.79
C ALA A 77 -1.69 11.28 8.45
N ASP A 78 -2.75 11.28 9.26
CA ASP A 78 -3.93 10.46 9.02
C ASP A 78 -4.70 10.93 7.77
N ARG A 79 -4.85 12.25 7.59
CA ARG A 79 -5.42 12.82 6.36
C ARG A 79 -4.58 12.49 5.12
N GLN A 80 -3.26 12.59 5.22
CA GLN A 80 -2.36 12.25 4.12
C GLN A 80 -2.45 10.76 3.76
N LYS A 81 -2.52 9.86 4.75
CA LYS A 81 -2.76 8.42 4.52
C LYS A 81 -4.12 8.16 3.88
N ALA A 82 -5.18 8.88 4.29
CA ALA A 82 -6.51 8.74 3.72
C ALA A 82 -6.53 9.13 2.24
N LEU A 83 -5.96 10.29 1.88
CA LEU A 83 -5.90 10.77 0.49
C LEU A 83 -5.09 9.82 -0.41
N VAL A 84 -3.97 9.28 0.09
CA VAL A 84 -3.19 8.28 -0.65
C VAL A 84 -3.98 6.99 -0.83
N LYS A 85 -4.66 6.51 0.22
CA LYS A 85 -5.50 5.31 0.13
C LYS A 85 -6.65 5.47 -0.86
N GLU A 86 -7.30 6.63 -0.87
CA GLU A 86 -8.39 6.96 -1.78
C GLU A 86 -7.92 7.05 -3.23
N ARG A 87 -6.82 7.77 -3.50
CA ARG A 87 -6.20 7.83 -4.84
C ARG A 87 -5.83 6.44 -5.35
N LEU A 88 -5.17 5.64 -4.52
CA LEU A 88 -4.82 4.27 -4.91
C LEU A 88 -6.07 3.43 -5.13
N ALA A 89 -7.15 3.63 -4.37
CA ALA A 89 -8.40 2.90 -4.57
C ALA A 89 -9.09 3.29 -5.89
N SER A 90 -9.15 4.58 -6.24
CA SER A 90 -9.73 5.05 -7.50
C SER A 90 -8.90 4.61 -8.70
N GLU A 91 -7.57 4.73 -8.64
CA GLU A 91 -6.68 4.29 -9.72
C GLU A 91 -6.78 2.77 -9.96
N ASN A 92 -6.99 1.97 -8.90
CA ASN A 92 -7.17 0.52 -9.03
C ASN A 92 -8.59 0.12 -9.45
N ALA A 93 -9.59 0.96 -9.17
CA ALA A 93 -10.97 0.79 -9.61
C ALA A 93 -11.08 1.06 -11.13
N ASP A 94 -10.55 2.19 -11.59
CA ASP A 94 -10.85 2.65 -12.95
C ASP A 94 -10.27 1.77 -14.07
N PHE A 95 -9.20 0.99 -13.83
CA PHE A 95 -8.44 0.44 -14.96
C PHE A 95 -8.94 -0.92 -15.50
N LEU A 96 -9.65 -1.75 -14.73
CA LEU A 96 -10.13 -3.09 -15.15
C LEU A 96 -11.42 -3.55 -14.43
N GLU A 97 -12.10 -2.66 -13.68
CA GLU A 97 -13.22 -2.98 -12.79
C GLU A 97 -14.58 -3.12 -13.49
N ALA A 98 -14.75 -4.11 -14.35
CA ALA A 98 -16.13 -4.56 -14.58
C ALA A 98 -16.29 -6.05 -14.83
N LYS A 99 -15.22 -6.79 -15.12
CA LYS A 99 -15.41 -8.11 -15.74
C LYS A 99 -14.60 -9.26 -15.15
N GLY A 100 -13.84 -9.08 -14.06
CA GLY A 100 -13.18 -10.22 -13.39
C GLY A 100 -12.41 -11.12 -14.37
N VAL A 101 -12.70 -12.42 -14.35
CA VAL A 101 -12.19 -13.42 -15.31
C VAL A 101 -12.51 -13.07 -16.76
N ALA A 102 -13.74 -12.63 -17.07
CA ALA A 102 -14.11 -12.26 -18.44
C ALA A 102 -13.31 -11.06 -18.97
N GLY A 103 -12.99 -10.09 -18.09
CA GLY A 103 -12.15 -8.95 -18.44
C GLY A 103 -10.70 -9.36 -18.68
N PHE A 104 -10.23 -10.38 -17.94
CA PHE A 104 -8.92 -10.97 -18.16
C PHE A 104 -8.85 -11.74 -19.48
N SER A 105 -9.87 -12.53 -19.80
CA SER A 105 -9.97 -13.24 -21.08
C SER A 105 -10.01 -12.25 -22.26
N ASP A 106 -10.76 -11.15 -22.14
CA ASP A 106 -10.77 -10.06 -23.13
C ASP A 106 -9.37 -9.41 -23.27
N PHE A 107 -8.64 -9.23 -22.17
CA PHE A 107 -7.27 -8.71 -22.18
C PHE A 107 -6.30 -9.65 -22.91
N LEU A 108 -6.36 -10.96 -22.62
CA LEU A 108 -5.55 -11.97 -23.30
C LEU A 108 -5.85 -12.03 -24.80
N LYS A 109 -7.13 -11.99 -25.19
CA LYS A 109 -7.54 -11.92 -26.60
C LYS A 109 -7.00 -10.68 -27.30
N LYS A 110 -7.06 -9.51 -26.65
CA LYS A 110 -6.55 -8.24 -27.21
C LYS A 110 -5.03 -8.23 -27.38
N ARG A 111 -4.29 -8.81 -26.43
CA ARG A 111 -2.82 -8.76 -26.44
C ARG A 111 -2.19 -9.89 -27.26
N CYS A 112 -2.71 -11.10 -27.14
CA CYS A 112 -2.13 -12.32 -27.69
C CYS A 112 -2.93 -12.90 -28.86
N GLY A 113 -4.08 -12.31 -29.21
CA GLY A 113 -4.98 -12.76 -30.28
C GLY A 113 -5.88 -13.93 -29.88
N SER A 114 -5.41 -14.83 -29.02
CA SER A 114 -6.16 -15.98 -28.51
C SER A 114 -5.83 -16.27 -27.05
N ILE A 115 -6.79 -16.85 -26.32
CA ILE A 115 -6.61 -17.27 -24.92
C ILE A 115 -5.52 -18.33 -24.81
N VAL A 116 -5.48 -19.31 -25.73
CA VAL A 116 -4.47 -20.40 -25.69
C VAL A 116 -3.06 -19.86 -25.88
N VAL A 117 -2.90 -18.83 -26.73
CA VAL A 117 -1.60 -18.15 -26.92
C VAL A 117 -1.25 -17.36 -25.68
N GLY A 118 -2.21 -16.62 -25.11
CA GLY A 118 -2.03 -15.92 -23.84
C GLY A 118 -1.68 -16.85 -22.68
N TRP A 119 -2.25 -18.05 -22.66
CA TRP A 119 -1.93 -19.09 -21.68
C TRP A 119 -0.47 -19.51 -21.76
N ARG A 120 0.08 -19.70 -22.98
CA ARG A 120 1.50 -20.04 -23.15
C ARG A 120 2.45 -18.93 -22.68
N GLU A 121 2.03 -17.67 -22.79
CA GLU A 121 2.79 -16.53 -22.26
C GLU A 121 2.68 -16.44 -20.72
N LEU A 122 1.59 -16.95 -20.15
CA LEU A 122 1.38 -17.04 -18.70
C LEU A 122 2.18 -18.18 -18.07
N ASP A 123 2.10 -19.37 -18.66
CA ASP A 123 2.75 -20.61 -18.22
C ASP A 123 4.21 -20.64 -18.68
N ILE A 124 5.05 -19.84 -18.02
CA ILE A 124 6.49 -19.72 -18.31
C ILE A 124 7.21 -21.08 -18.17
N ASP A 125 6.77 -21.90 -17.22
CA ASP A 125 7.38 -23.19 -16.90
C ASP A 125 6.84 -24.33 -17.79
N GLY A 126 5.75 -24.08 -18.53
CA GLY A 126 5.14 -25.02 -19.47
C GLY A 126 4.55 -26.27 -18.81
N ASN A 127 4.22 -26.20 -17.52
CA ASN A 127 3.79 -27.36 -16.74
C ASN A 127 2.27 -27.60 -16.83
N GLY A 128 1.54 -26.72 -17.55
CA GLY A 128 0.10 -26.78 -17.75
C GLY A 128 -0.72 -26.28 -16.55
N ARG A 129 -0.06 -25.72 -15.54
CA ARG A 129 -0.64 -25.11 -14.35
C ARG A 129 0.07 -23.78 -14.11
N LEU A 130 -0.66 -22.87 -13.49
CA LEU A 130 -0.15 -21.55 -13.16
C LEU A 130 -0.11 -21.45 -11.65
N SER A 131 1.03 -21.10 -11.07
CA SER A 131 1.12 -20.69 -9.67
C SER A 131 0.81 -19.20 -9.50
N PHE A 132 0.47 -18.75 -8.29
CA PHE A 132 0.19 -17.33 -8.04
C PHE A 132 1.42 -16.44 -8.37
N ASN A 133 2.62 -16.96 -8.14
CA ASN A 133 3.85 -16.22 -8.41
C ASN A 133 4.11 -16.10 -9.92
N GLU A 134 3.98 -17.19 -10.67
CA GLU A 134 4.07 -17.19 -12.14
C GLU A 134 3.04 -16.24 -12.74
N PHE A 135 1.78 -16.34 -12.30
CA PHE A 135 0.71 -15.45 -12.73
C PHE A 135 1.07 -13.99 -12.52
N CYS A 136 1.56 -13.63 -11.32
CA CYS A 136 1.95 -12.25 -11.06
C CYS A 136 3.08 -11.78 -11.96
N VAL A 137 4.13 -12.58 -12.13
CA VAL A 137 5.28 -12.23 -12.97
C VAL A 137 4.87 -12.09 -14.43
N ALA A 138 4.12 -13.06 -14.95
CA ALA A 138 3.67 -13.07 -16.34
C ALA A 138 2.69 -11.92 -16.63
N CYS A 139 1.72 -11.66 -15.75
CA CYS A 139 0.83 -10.51 -15.89
C CYS A 139 1.58 -9.18 -15.88
N ARG A 140 2.62 -9.03 -15.04
CA ARG A 140 3.46 -7.83 -15.05
C ARG A 140 4.26 -7.69 -16.34
N ARG A 141 4.80 -8.79 -16.87
CA ARG A 141 5.50 -8.81 -18.17
C ARG A 141 4.58 -8.41 -19.33
N MET A 142 3.32 -8.85 -19.29
CA MET A 142 2.31 -8.48 -20.29
C MET A 142 1.76 -7.06 -20.15
N GLY A 143 2.14 -6.33 -19.08
CA GLY A 143 1.64 -4.98 -18.83
C GLY A 143 0.19 -4.96 -18.32
N TYR A 144 -0.24 -5.99 -17.60
CA TYR A 144 -1.52 -5.98 -16.91
C TYR A 144 -1.44 -5.15 -15.64
N HIS A 145 -2.29 -4.13 -15.53
CA HIS A 145 -2.28 -3.16 -14.43
C HIS A 145 -3.45 -3.32 -13.44
N GLY A 146 -4.15 -4.47 -13.46
CA GLY A 146 -5.27 -4.73 -12.54
C GLY A 146 -4.87 -5.33 -11.20
N ASN A 147 -5.85 -5.47 -10.30
CA ASN A 147 -5.65 -6.13 -9.01
C ASN A 147 -5.53 -7.66 -9.17
N LEU A 148 -4.30 -8.13 -9.36
CA LEU A 148 -3.94 -9.54 -9.52
C LEU A 148 -4.46 -10.42 -8.39
N LYS A 149 -4.45 -9.94 -7.14
CA LYS A 149 -4.89 -10.71 -5.98
C LYS A 149 -6.42 -10.91 -5.96
N ARG A 150 -7.17 -9.94 -6.48
CA ARG A 150 -8.62 -10.09 -6.66
C ARG A 150 -8.90 -11.08 -7.79
N LEU A 151 -8.27 -10.87 -8.95
CA LEU A 151 -8.43 -11.75 -10.11
C LEU A 151 -8.05 -13.20 -9.80
N TRP A 152 -6.94 -13.42 -9.08
CA TRP A 152 -6.52 -14.75 -8.67
C TRP A 152 -7.58 -15.48 -7.83
N ARG A 153 -8.21 -14.78 -6.88
CA ARG A 153 -9.28 -15.38 -6.07
C ARG A 153 -10.52 -15.76 -6.88
N GLU A 154 -10.76 -15.07 -7.99
CA GLU A 154 -11.86 -15.38 -8.90
C GLU A 154 -11.51 -16.56 -9.81
N LEU A 155 -10.24 -16.70 -10.21
CA LEU A 155 -9.74 -17.83 -11.01
C LEU A 155 -9.59 -19.13 -10.20
N ASP A 156 -8.97 -19.05 -9.02
CA ASP A 156 -8.73 -20.17 -8.09
C ASP A 156 -9.92 -20.33 -7.12
N ALA A 157 -11.14 -20.47 -7.67
CA ALA A 157 -12.36 -20.60 -6.87
C ALA A 157 -12.38 -21.89 -6.02
N ASN A 158 -11.66 -22.92 -6.45
CA ASN A 158 -11.44 -24.18 -5.76
C ASN A 158 -10.34 -24.10 -4.68
N GLN A 159 -9.62 -22.98 -4.55
CA GLN A 159 -8.51 -22.79 -3.60
C GLN A 159 -7.46 -23.90 -3.71
N SER A 160 -7.26 -24.41 -4.91
CA SER A 160 -6.28 -25.47 -5.17
C SER A 160 -4.85 -24.93 -5.10
N GLY A 161 -4.69 -23.61 -5.16
CA GLY A 161 -3.39 -22.93 -5.19
C GLY A 161 -2.77 -22.89 -6.59
N PHE A 162 -3.44 -23.47 -7.58
CA PHE A 162 -3.03 -23.48 -8.97
C PHE A 162 -4.21 -23.14 -9.86
N VAL A 163 -3.95 -22.44 -10.96
CA VAL A 163 -4.95 -22.20 -12.00
C VAL A 163 -4.58 -23.02 -13.22
N SER A 164 -5.58 -23.59 -13.89
CA SER A 164 -5.45 -24.34 -15.14
C SER A 164 -6.18 -23.59 -16.27
N ILE A 165 -5.85 -23.93 -17.52
CA ILE A 165 -6.46 -23.25 -18.69
C ILE A 165 -7.99 -23.34 -18.69
N ARG A 166 -8.54 -24.43 -18.15
CA ARG A 166 -10.00 -24.68 -18.08
C ARG A 166 -10.72 -23.76 -17.08
N GLU A 167 -10.00 -23.19 -16.12
CA GLU A 167 -10.56 -22.24 -15.14
C GLU A 167 -10.57 -20.82 -15.67
N ILE A 168 -9.74 -20.52 -16.67
CA ILE A 168 -9.74 -19.23 -17.39
C ILE A 168 -10.81 -19.22 -18.48
N ASP A 169 -10.94 -20.33 -19.19
CA ASP A 169 -11.91 -20.47 -20.29
C ASP A 169 -12.51 -21.89 -20.25
N PRO A 170 -13.75 -22.03 -19.74
CA PRO A 170 -14.43 -23.31 -19.70
C PRO A 170 -15.09 -23.73 -21.04
N GLU A 171 -14.71 -23.13 -22.19
CA GLU A 171 -15.16 -23.56 -23.53
C GLU A 171 -14.80 -25.01 -23.87
#